data_AF-A0A966CYJ8-F1
#
_entry.id   AF-A0A966CYJ8-F1
#
_cell.length_a   1.000
_cell.length_b   1.000
_cell.length_c   1.000
_cell.angle_alpha   90.00
_cell.angle_beta   90.00
_cell.angle_gamma   90.00
#
_symmetry.space_group_name_H-M   'P 1'
#
loop_
_entity.id
_entity.type
_entity.pdbx_description
1 polymer ?
#
loop_
_entity_poly.entity_id
_entity_poly.type
_entity_poly.pdbx_seq_one_letter_code
_entity_poly.pdbx_strand_id
1 'polypeptide(L)'
;MACRRRHNVIWWVSRETKQREREGNVKKLDLNKSAGILNVLTATRVMPKIVGGKPAKAGKWPWMTALTYHGCSAAECQFCGGALIAPRWV
;
A
#
# COMPACT_ATOMS: atom_id res chain seq x y z
N MET A 1 -6.76 -16.53 2.48
CA MET A 1 -5.86 -15.37 2.60
C MET A 1 -6.74 -14.13 2.51
N ALA A 2 -6.55 -13.13 3.37
CA ALA A 2 -7.33 -11.90 3.32
C ALA A 2 -6.39 -10.68 3.37
N CYS A 3 -6.61 -9.73 2.46
CA CYS A 3 -5.95 -8.43 2.52
C CYS A 3 -6.70 -7.56 3.52
N ARG A 4 -6.08 -7.20 4.64
CA ARG A 4 -6.71 -6.36 5.68
C ARG A 4 -5.86 -5.13 5.91
N ARG A 5 -6.48 -3.96 5.91
CA ARG A 5 -5.83 -2.71 6.28
C ARG A 5 -6.23 -2.31 7.70
N ARG A 6 -5.24 -2.15 8.59
CA ARG A 6 -5.40 -1.71 9.98
C ARG A 6 -4.42 -0.56 10.24
N HIS A 7 -4.91 0.54 10.80
CA HIS A 7 -4.11 1.74 11.11
C HIS A 7 -3.23 2.19 9.92
N ASN A 8 -3.83 2.23 8.72
CA ASN A 8 -3.15 2.62 7.49
C ASN A 8 -2.05 1.65 6.97
N VAL A 9 -1.88 0.49 7.60
CA VAL A 9 -0.94 -0.56 7.18
C VAL A 9 -1.69 -1.72 6.55
N ILE A 10 -1.21 -2.20 5.39
CA ILE A 10 -1.76 -3.35 4.69
C ILE A 10 -1.10 -4.63 5.22
N TRP A 11 -1.91 -5.59 5.65
CA TRP A 11 -1.47 -6.87 6.17
C TRP A 11 -2.08 -8.02 5.38
N TRP A 12 -1.26 -9.04 5.16
CA TRP A 12 -1.68 -10.34 4.67
C TRP A 12 -2.05 -11.21 5.86
N VAL A 13 -3.34 -11.55 6.00
CA VAL A 13 -3.82 -12.41 7.08
C VAL A 13 -4.07 -13.81 6.52
N SER A 14 -3.30 -14.80 7.00
CA SER A 14 -3.61 -16.21 6.81
C SER A 14 -4.75 -16.60 7.74
N ARG A 15 -5.65 -17.49 7.30
CA ARG A 15 -6.94 -17.75 7.95
C ARG A 15 -6.83 -18.48 9.31
N GLU A 16 -5.62 -18.77 9.81
CA GLU A 16 -5.40 -19.71 10.93
C GLU A 16 -4.60 -19.23 12.15
N THR A 17 -4.22 -17.96 12.30
CA THR A 17 -3.57 -17.53 13.57
C THR A 17 -4.25 -16.34 14.23
N LYS A 18 -4.97 -16.70 15.30
CA LYS A 18 -5.34 -15.86 16.44
C LYS A 18 -4.18 -14.93 16.82
N GLN A 19 -4.53 -13.66 17.03
CA GLN A 19 -3.65 -12.52 17.28
C GLN A 19 -2.54 -12.79 18.31
N ARG A 20 -1.31 -12.42 17.96
CA ARG A 20 -0.30 -11.94 18.91
C ARG A 20 0.53 -10.85 18.25
N GLU A 21 0.04 -9.62 18.35
CA GLU A 21 0.81 -8.42 17.99
C GLU A 21 1.94 -8.28 19.03
N ARG A 22 3.20 -8.31 18.60
CA ARG A 22 4.33 -7.77 19.37
C ARG A 22 4.50 -6.33 18.90
N GLU A 23 4.25 -5.38 19.78
CA GLU A 23 4.55 -3.96 19.58
C GLU A 23 6.06 -3.80 19.42
N GLY A 24 6.50 -3.66 18.16
CA GLY A 24 7.84 -3.21 17.84
C GLY A 24 7.93 -1.72 18.10
N ASN A 25 8.75 -1.33 19.07
CA ASN A 25 9.09 0.03 19.44
C ASN A 25 9.68 0.78 18.22
N VAL A 26 8.84 1.51 17.48
CA VAL A 26 9.31 2.51 16.52
C VAL A 26 9.80 3.71 17.33
N LYS A 27 11.11 3.80 17.53
CA LYS A 27 11.71 5.05 18.03
C LYS A 27 11.41 6.15 17.02
N LYS A 28 10.54 7.07 17.41
CA LYS A 28 10.29 8.33 16.72
C LYS A 28 11.61 9.09 16.72
N LEU A 29 12.26 9.19 15.56
CA LEU A 29 13.41 10.07 15.39
C LEU A 29 12.89 11.50 15.36
N ASP A 30 13.06 12.20 16.47
CA ASP A 30 12.78 13.63 16.58
C ASP A 30 13.79 14.42 15.73
N LEU A 31 13.33 14.92 14.59
CA LEU A 31 14.10 15.78 13.67
C LEU A 31 14.09 17.24 14.18
N ASN A 32 14.68 17.50 15.34
CA ASN A 32 14.94 18.86 15.81
C ASN A 32 16.28 18.98 16.55
N LYS A 33 17.38 18.63 15.87
CA LYS A 33 18.71 18.87 16.44
C LYS A 33 19.75 19.28 15.41
N SER A 34 19.60 20.48 14.88
CA SER A 34 20.66 21.50 14.79
C SER A 34 20.22 22.71 13.97
N ALA A 35 20.35 23.88 14.57
CA ALA A 35 20.17 25.18 13.93
C ALA A 35 21.30 25.41 12.91
N GLY A 36 20.95 25.86 11.70
CA GLY A 36 21.87 26.26 10.65
C GLY A 36 21.13 26.54 9.36
N ILE A 37 20.99 27.82 9.01
CA ILE A 37 20.26 28.30 7.82
C ILE A 37 21.09 28.01 6.55
N LEU A 38 20.57 27.10 5.72
CA LEU A 38 20.68 27.16 4.26
C LEU A 38 19.51 26.34 3.70
N ASN A 39 18.80 26.84 2.69
CA ASN A 39 17.68 26.16 2.05
C ASN A 39 18.11 24.81 1.48
N VAL A 40 18.15 23.77 2.31
CA VAL A 40 18.13 22.39 1.84
C VAL A 40 16.68 22.12 1.48
N LEU A 41 16.29 22.58 0.29
CA LEU A 41 15.22 21.94 -0.45
C LEU A 41 15.69 20.50 -0.66
N THR A 42 15.48 19.64 0.33
CA THR A 42 15.58 18.20 0.16
C THR A 42 14.44 17.83 -0.78
N ALA A 43 14.68 18.04 -2.07
CA ALA A 43 13.98 17.36 -3.13
C ALA A 43 14.31 15.88 -2.93
N THR A 44 13.56 15.24 -2.04
CA THR A 44 13.47 13.79 -1.98
C THR A 44 13.07 13.39 -3.40
N ARG A 45 14.03 12.85 -4.15
CA ARG A 45 13.73 12.28 -5.46
C ARG A 45 12.75 11.15 -5.21
N VAL A 46 11.46 11.43 -5.40
CA VAL A 46 10.42 10.42 -5.46
C VAL A 46 10.67 9.66 -6.74
N MET A 47 11.59 8.70 -6.67
CA MET A 47 11.72 7.74 -7.74
C MET A 47 10.42 6.95 -7.79
N PRO A 48 9.83 6.76 -8.98
CA PRO A 48 8.67 5.90 -9.09
C PRO A 48 9.07 4.51 -8.58
N LYS A 49 8.29 3.95 -7.66
CA LYS A 49 8.50 2.59 -7.13
C LYS A 49 8.50 1.53 -8.25
N ILE A 50 7.89 1.86 -9.39
CA ILE A 50 7.85 1.04 -10.60
C ILE A 50 8.81 1.66 -11.63
N VAL A 51 9.87 0.93 -11.96
CA VAL A 51 10.86 1.33 -12.97
C VAL A 51 10.58 0.58 -14.27
N GLY A 52 10.54 1.27 -15.41
CA GLY A 52 10.38 0.67 -16.74
C GLY A 52 8.99 0.12 -17.08
N GLY A 53 8.00 0.32 -16.22
CA GLY A 53 6.62 -0.08 -16.47
C GLY A 53 5.93 0.82 -17.50
N LYS A 54 4.93 0.28 -18.21
CA LYS A 54 4.01 1.04 -19.06
C LYS A 54 2.56 0.73 -18.70
N PRO A 55 1.62 1.67 -18.88
CA PRO A 55 0.20 1.40 -18.69
C PRO A 55 -0.25 0.16 -19.49
N ALA A 56 -1.03 -0.69 -18.85
CA ALA A 56 -1.64 -1.83 -19.53
C ALA A 56 -2.76 -1.32 -20.47
N LYS A 57 -2.90 -1.95 -21.64
CA LYS A 57 -4.10 -1.76 -22.47
C LYS A 57 -5.32 -2.27 -21.72
N ALA A 58 -6.49 -1.66 -21.94
CA ALA A 58 -7.75 -2.15 -21.39
C ALA A 58 -7.94 -3.63 -21.76
N GLY A 59 -8.35 -4.45 -20.79
CA GLY A 59 -8.57 -5.89 -20.98
C GLY A 59 -7.31 -6.75 -21.16
N LYS A 60 -6.09 -6.18 -21.12
CA LYS A 60 -4.84 -6.97 -21.26
C LYS A 60 -4.68 -8.02 -20.15
N TRP A 61 -5.16 -7.70 -18.95
CA TRP A 61 -5.10 -8.56 -17.77
C TRP A 61 -6.50 -8.63 -17.14
N PRO A 62 -7.44 -9.38 -17.74
CA PRO A 62 -8.85 -9.33 -17.36
C PRO A 62 -9.12 -9.90 -15.96
N TRP A 63 -8.20 -10.69 -15.42
CA TRP A 63 -8.26 -11.19 -14.04
C TRP A 63 -7.75 -10.19 -13.01
N MET A 64 -7.12 -9.07 -13.40
CA MET A 64 -6.60 -8.09 -12.44
C MET A 64 -7.76 -7.35 -11.76
N THR A 65 -7.83 -7.43 -10.43
CA THR A 65 -8.89 -6.77 -9.64
C THR A 65 -8.34 -5.80 -8.61
N ALA A 66 -9.20 -4.83 -8.28
CA ALA A 66 -8.96 -3.80 -7.28
C ALA A 66 -9.83 -4.06 -6.05
N LEU A 67 -9.20 -4.21 -4.87
CA LEU A 67 -9.90 -4.26 -3.59
C LEU A 67 -9.99 -2.84 -3.03
N THR A 68 -11.20 -2.30 -3.04
CA THR A 68 -11.48 -0.91 -2.66
C THR A 68 -12.39 -0.86 -1.44
N TYR A 69 -12.35 0.25 -0.72
CA TYR A 69 -13.41 0.57 0.25
C TYR A 69 -14.70 0.98 -0.46
N HIS A 70 -15.83 0.81 0.23
CA HIS A 70 -17.12 1.28 -0.24
C HIS A 70 -17.21 2.81 -0.15
N GLY A 71 -17.91 3.45 -1.08
CA GLY A 71 -18.24 4.89 -1.03
C GLY A 71 -17.22 5.84 -1.67
N CYS A 72 -16.28 5.33 -2.46
CA CYS A 72 -15.26 6.13 -3.15
C CYS A 72 -14.81 5.47 -4.45
N SER A 73 -14.12 6.23 -5.31
CA SER A 73 -13.66 5.72 -6.60
C SER A 73 -12.57 4.66 -6.43
N ALA A 74 -12.46 3.76 -7.42
CA ALA A 74 -11.43 2.73 -7.42
C ALA A 74 -10.01 3.33 -7.43
N ALA A 75 -9.82 4.51 -8.01
CA ALA A 75 -8.53 5.19 -8.03
C ALA A 75 -8.12 5.71 -6.64
N GLU A 76 -9.07 6.15 -5.83
CA GLU A 76 -8.80 6.80 -4.53
C GLU A 76 -8.72 5.78 -3.39
N CYS A 77 -9.58 4.76 -3.43
CA CYS A 77 -9.79 3.85 -2.30
C CYS A 77 -9.25 2.43 -2.50
N GLN A 78 -8.53 2.19 -3.59
CA GLN A 78 -7.76 0.96 -3.78
C GLN A 78 -6.77 0.80 -2.64
N PHE A 79 -6.87 -0.33 -1.92
CA PHE A 79 -5.92 -0.65 -0.85
C PHE A 79 -5.15 -1.95 -1.12
N CYS A 80 -5.65 -2.85 -1.96
CA CYS A 80 -4.94 -4.06 -2.36
C CYS A 80 -5.31 -4.48 -3.80
N GLY A 81 -4.47 -5.29 -4.43
CA GLY A 81 -4.82 -6.01 -5.65
C GLY A 81 -5.31 -7.43 -5.37
N GLY A 82 -5.90 -8.07 -6.39
CA GLY A 82 -6.32 -9.48 -6.37
C GLY A 82 -6.40 -10.08 -7.78
N ALA A 83 -6.72 -11.37 -7.88
CA ALA A 83 -6.88 -12.05 -9.16
C ALA A 83 -8.19 -12.84 -9.21
N LEU A 84 -9.03 -12.61 -10.22
CA LEU A 84 -10.24 -13.41 -10.42
C LEU A 84 -9.84 -14.84 -10.83
N ILE A 85 -10.02 -15.80 -9.92
CA ILE A 85 -9.68 -17.22 -10.13
C ILE A 85 -10.88 -18.07 -10.54
N ALA A 86 -12.09 -17.59 -10.27
CA ALA A 86 -13.36 -18.19 -10.69
C ALA A 86 -14.47 -17.11 -10.70
N PRO A 87 -15.65 -17.35 -11.29
CA PRO A 87 -16.67 -16.31 -11.53
C PRO A 87 -17.13 -15.52 -10.29
N ARG A 88 -16.92 -16.05 -9.07
CA ARG A 88 -17.30 -15.43 -7.80
C ARG A 88 -16.15 -15.38 -6.79
N TRP A 89 -14.91 -15.58 -7.23
CA TRP A 89 -13.76 -15.74 -6.34
C TRP A 89 -12.56 -14.92 -6.82
N VAL A 90 -12.05 -14.09 -5.90
CA VAL A 90 -10.89 -13.21 -6.04
C VAL A 90 -9.87 -13.54 -4.94
#